data_AF-A0A8H6IAI0-F1
#
_entry.id   AF-A0A8H6IAI0-F1
#
_cell.length_a   1.000
_cell.length_b   1.000
_cell.length_c   1.000
_cell.angle_alpha   90.00
_cell.angle_beta   90.00
_cell.angle_gamma   90.00
#
_symmetry.space_group_name_H-M   'P 1'
#
loop_
_entity.id
_entity.type
_entity.pdbx_description
1 polymer ?
#
loop_
_entity_poly.entity_id
_entity_poly.type
_entity_poly.pdbx_seq_one_letter_code
_entity_poly.pdbx_strand_id
1 'polypeptide(L)'
;MEVGGRTQYKTRVQGMPKEVEKQLERMISDFLWNGHTPGVNVETMRLPHTEGGFKILDIEARNEAIDLMKLKAYLDFEKRPKWALIVDHLLTLNIPKSHRVTSTGVAENMFTQTWAAAKRETESCAPAGIRKMLATAAKYGVTLDPRNPSEETKLDMPLWFHAGQNKEKRPWNNGARADCLRDNHEVHTV
;
A
#
# COMPACT_ATOMS: atom_id res chain seq x y z
N MET A 1 8.62 -11.96 -22.85
CA MET A 1 9.27 -12.95 -21.96
C MET A 1 8.19 -13.79 -21.30
N GLU A 2 8.29 -15.11 -21.41
CA GLU A 2 7.21 -16.06 -21.08
C GLU A 2 7.02 -16.30 -19.57
N VAL A 3 8.12 -16.31 -18.81
CA VAL A 3 8.15 -16.36 -17.34
C VAL A 3 7.25 -15.29 -16.71
N GLY A 4 7.25 -14.10 -17.32
CA GLY A 4 6.42 -12.98 -16.91
C GLY A 4 4.93 -13.32 -16.93
N GLY A 5 4.45 -13.81 -18.07
CA GLY A 5 3.04 -14.16 -18.27
C GLY A 5 2.57 -15.31 -17.37
N ARG A 6 3.40 -16.35 -17.19
CA ARG A 6 3.06 -17.51 -16.35
C ARG A 6 2.94 -17.19 -14.86
N THR A 7 3.75 -16.25 -14.37
CA THR A 7 3.85 -15.96 -12.92
C THR A 7 2.98 -14.80 -12.48
N GLN A 8 2.61 -13.89 -13.39
CA GLN A 8 1.94 -12.63 -13.04
C GLN A 8 0.60 -12.83 -12.32
N TYR A 9 -0.27 -13.72 -12.80
CA TYR A 9 -1.57 -13.95 -12.18
C TYR A 9 -1.43 -14.49 -10.74
N LYS A 10 -0.64 -15.55 -10.53
CA LYS A 10 -0.42 -16.13 -9.20
C LYS A 10 0.20 -15.11 -8.23
N THR A 11 1.17 -14.33 -8.72
CA THR A 11 1.78 -13.25 -7.94
C THR A 11 0.76 -12.20 -7.52
N ARG A 12 -0.17 -11.85 -8.42
CA ARG A 12 -1.24 -10.91 -8.09
C ARG A 12 -2.17 -11.47 -7.00
N VAL A 13 -2.55 -12.74 -7.07
CA VAL A 13 -3.52 -13.32 -6.11
C VAL A 13 -2.88 -13.66 -4.76
N GLN A 14 -1.72 -14.31 -4.77
CA GLN A 14 -1.12 -14.91 -3.56
C GLN A 14 0.18 -14.22 -3.13
N GLY A 15 0.71 -13.33 -3.95
CA GLY A 15 2.07 -12.82 -3.79
C GLY A 15 3.11 -13.78 -4.36
N MET A 16 4.38 -13.38 -4.25
CA MET A 16 5.54 -14.21 -4.59
C MET A 16 6.49 -14.17 -3.39
N PRO A 17 6.80 -15.33 -2.76
CA PRO A 17 7.84 -15.44 -1.75
C PRO A 17 9.22 -15.06 -2.32
N LYS A 18 10.11 -14.53 -1.47
CA LYS A 18 11.44 -14.06 -1.91
C LYS A 18 12.31 -15.19 -2.45
N GLU A 19 12.12 -16.40 -1.96
CA GLU A 19 12.83 -17.60 -2.39
C GLU A 19 12.49 -17.93 -3.84
N VAL A 20 11.21 -17.84 -4.20
CA VAL A 20 10.71 -18.07 -5.57
C VAL A 20 11.19 -16.96 -6.50
N GLU A 21 11.16 -15.71 -6.04
CA GLU A 21 11.67 -14.56 -6.79
C GLU A 21 13.15 -14.77 -7.17
N LYS A 22 14.00 -15.05 -6.19
CA LYS A 22 15.44 -15.34 -6.42
C LYS A 22 15.65 -16.55 -7.31
N GLN A 23 14.83 -17.59 -7.19
CA GLN A 23 14.95 -18.78 -8.02
C GLN A 23 14.63 -18.47 -9.48
N LEU A 24 13.59 -17.67 -9.74
CA LEU A 24 13.24 -17.24 -11.09
C LEU A 24 14.30 -16.32 -11.70
N GLU A 25 14.88 -15.41 -10.92
CA GLU A 25 16.00 -14.58 -11.38
C GLU A 25 17.22 -15.42 -11.75
N ARG A 26 17.55 -16.45 -10.95
CA ARG A 26 18.60 -17.41 -11.28
C ARG A 26 18.29 -18.17 -12.56
N MET A 27 17.07 -18.70 -12.73
CA MET A 27 16.67 -19.37 -13.96
C MET A 27 16.80 -18.47 -15.20
N ILE A 28 16.45 -17.18 -15.09
CA ILE A 28 16.61 -16.22 -16.18
C ILE A 28 18.10 -16.00 -16.49
N SER A 29 18.94 -15.83 -15.47
CA SER A 29 20.38 -15.68 -15.63
C SER A 29 21.02 -16.93 -16.25
N ASP A 30 20.71 -18.11 -15.74
CA ASP A 30 21.22 -19.39 -16.23
C ASP A 30 20.82 -19.63 -17.69
N PHE A 31 19.59 -19.26 -18.07
CA PHE A 31 19.12 -19.31 -19.45
C PHE A 31 19.88 -18.36 -20.38
N LEU A 32 20.19 -17.14 -19.94
CA LEU A 32 20.89 -16.15 -20.76
C LEU A 32 22.38 -16.49 -20.95
N TRP A 33 22.99 -17.09 -19.93
CA TRP A 33 24.41 -17.41 -19.93
C TRP A 33 24.71 -18.89 -20.20
N ASN A 34 23.70 -19.72 -20.49
CA ASN A 34 23.84 -21.18 -20.66
C ASN A 34 24.59 -21.85 -19.50
N GLY A 35 24.34 -21.41 -18.26
CA GLY A 35 25.02 -21.90 -17.06
C GLY A 35 26.45 -21.38 -16.84
N HIS A 36 26.95 -20.48 -17.70
CA HIS A 36 28.23 -19.80 -17.48
C HIS A 36 28.08 -18.59 -16.54
N THR A 37 29.21 -18.12 -16.01
CA THR A 37 29.25 -16.92 -15.18
C THR A 37 28.78 -15.69 -15.97
N PRO A 38 27.86 -14.88 -15.43
CA PRO A 38 27.41 -13.65 -16.08
C PRO A 38 28.57 -12.72 -16.42
N GLY A 39 28.70 -12.36 -17.70
CA GLY A 39 29.73 -11.42 -18.17
C GLY A 39 29.33 -9.95 -18.04
N VAL A 40 28.06 -9.67 -17.77
CA VAL A 40 27.47 -8.32 -17.70
C VAL A 40 26.64 -8.21 -16.42
N ASN A 41 26.67 -7.04 -15.79
CA ASN A 41 25.85 -6.74 -14.61
C ASN A 41 24.34 -6.83 -14.94
N VAL A 42 23.56 -7.40 -14.02
CA VAL A 42 22.10 -7.53 -14.11
C VAL A 42 21.42 -6.19 -14.41
N GLU A 43 21.86 -5.09 -13.81
CA GLU A 43 21.27 -3.77 -14.07
C GLU A 43 21.43 -3.34 -15.54
N THR A 44 22.61 -3.58 -16.12
CA THR A 44 22.85 -3.31 -17.55
C THR A 44 22.00 -4.24 -18.42
N MET A 45 21.80 -5.50 -18.01
CA MET A 45 20.96 -6.43 -18.76
C MET A 45 19.48 -6.00 -18.78
N ARG A 46 18.99 -5.33 -17.74
CA ARG A 46 17.61 -4.81 -17.63
C ARG A 46 17.34 -3.63 -18.58
N LEU A 47 18.38 -2.90 -19.01
CA LEU A 47 18.24 -1.75 -19.89
C LEU A 47 17.66 -2.11 -21.27
N PRO A 48 17.07 -1.14 -21.99
CA PRO A 48 16.61 -1.34 -23.37
C PRO A 48 17.76 -1.69 -24.33
N HIS A 49 17.41 -2.34 -25.45
CA HIS A 49 18.38 -2.69 -26.51
C HIS A 49 19.14 -1.48 -27.08
N THR A 50 18.51 -0.31 -27.09
CA THR A 50 19.12 0.95 -27.54
C THR A 50 20.27 1.41 -26.65
N GLU A 51 20.30 0.97 -25.40
CA GLU A 51 21.33 1.31 -24.41
C GLU A 51 22.30 0.13 -24.17
N GLY A 52 22.28 -0.87 -25.06
CA GLY A 52 23.12 -2.06 -24.97
C GLY A 52 22.63 -3.12 -23.98
N GLY A 53 21.40 -2.98 -23.46
CA GLY A 53 20.79 -3.96 -22.57
C GLY A 53 19.99 -5.05 -23.30
N PHE A 54 19.64 -6.10 -22.57
CA PHE A 54 18.82 -7.22 -23.07
C PHE A 54 17.32 -7.04 -22.81
N LYS A 55 16.91 -5.94 -22.18
CA LYS A 55 15.52 -5.66 -21.80
C LYS A 55 14.91 -6.82 -21.00
N ILE A 56 15.70 -7.39 -20.08
CA ILE A 56 15.22 -8.50 -19.25
C ILE A 56 14.19 -8.03 -18.24
N LEU A 57 13.32 -8.94 -17.82
CA LEU A 57 12.31 -8.65 -16.82
C LEU A 57 12.96 -8.50 -15.45
N ASP A 58 12.73 -7.35 -14.81
CA ASP A 58 12.94 -7.18 -13.38
C ASP A 58 11.71 -7.73 -12.62
N ILE A 59 11.91 -8.85 -11.92
CA ILE A 59 10.83 -9.52 -11.19
C ILE A 59 10.46 -8.73 -9.94
N GLU A 60 11.44 -8.19 -9.21
CA GLU A 60 11.23 -7.40 -8.00
C GLU A 60 10.40 -6.15 -8.34
N ALA A 61 10.87 -5.35 -9.31
CA ALA A 61 10.17 -4.14 -9.73
C ALA A 61 8.76 -4.43 -10.26
N ARG A 62 8.57 -5.54 -10.98
CA ARG A 62 7.23 -5.97 -11.43
C ARG A 62 6.33 -6.36 -10.25
N ASN A 63 6.85 -7.09 -9.28
CA ASN A 63 6.09 -7.51 -8.10
C ASN A 63 5.64 -6.29 -7.29
N GLU A 64 6.51 -5.29 -7.15
CA GLU A 64 6.17 -4.00 -6.52
C GLU A 64 5.13 -3.23 -7.33
N ALA A 65 5.25 -3.20 -8.66
CA ALA A 65 4.23 -2.61 -9.53
C ALA A 65 2.86 -3.29 -9.38
N ILE A 66 2.81 -4.62 -9.24
CA ILE A 66 1.57 -5.35 -8.95
C ILE A 66 0.95 -4.88 -7.64
N ASP A 67 1.75 -4.68 -6.60
CA ASP A 67 1.29 -4.20 -5.30
C ASP A 67 0.81 -2.74 -5.37
N LEU A 68 1.47 -1.87 -6.14
CA LEU A 68 1.01 -0.51 -6.42
C LEU A 68 -0.32 -0.50 -7.19
N MET A 69 -0.53 -1.41 -8.13
CA MET A 69 -1.81 -1.51 -8.86
C MET A 69 -2.95 -1.99 -7.95
N LYS A 70 -2.67 -2.85 -6.96
CA LYS A 70 -3.64 -3.19 -5.92
C LYS A 70 -3.94 -1.99 -5.03
N LEU A 71 -2.92 -1.24 -4.64
CA LEU A 71 -3.07 -0.02 -3.85
C LEU A 71 -3.91 1.02 -4.59
N LYS A 72 -3.67 1.21 -5.90
CA LYS A 72 -4.51 2.07 -6.75
C LYS A 72 -5.98 1.66 -6.70
N ALA A 73 -6.26 0.36 -6.81
CA ALA A 73 -7.63 -0.14 -6.73
C ALA A 73 -8.23 -0.02 -5.32
N TYR A 74 -7.41 -0.06 -4.26
CA TYR A 74 -7.83 0.14 -2.88
C TYR A 74 -8.21 1.62 -2.59
N LEU A 75 -7.44 2.55 -3.16
CA LEU A 75 -7.61 3.99 -3.02
C LEU A 75 -8.61 4.60 -4.02
N ASP A 76 -9.23 3.76 -4.86
CA ASP A 76 -10.32 4.18 -5.72
C ASP A 76 -11.62 4.21 -4.90
N PHE A 77 -11.97 5.41 -4.41
CA PHE A 77 -13.17 5.62 -3.62
C PHE A 77 -14.46 5.64 -4.46
N GLU A 78 -14.37 5.95 -5.76
CA GLU A 78 -15.53 5.96 -6.66
C GLU A 78 -15.94 4.54 -7.08
N LYS A 79 -14.97 3.72 -7.49
CA LYS A 79 -15.19 2.35 -7.99
C LYS A 79 -14.59 1.34 -7.04
N ARG A 80 -15.02 1.45 -5.78
CA ARG A 80 -14.38 0.74 -4.69
C ARG A 80 -14.66 -0.77 -4.75
N PRO A 81 -13.62 -1.61 -4.82
CA PRO A 81 -13.83 -3.05 -4.84
C PRO A 81 -14.23 -3.56 -3.45
N LYS A 82 -15.10 -4.58 -3.38
CA LYS A 82 -15.62 -5.13 -2.11
C LYS A 82 -14.53 -5.54 -1.11
N TRP A 83 -13.41 -6.05 -1.60
CA TRP A 83 -12.30 -6.44 -0.74
C TRP A 83 -11.65 -5.24 -0.03
N ALA A 84 -11.70 -4.03 -0.60
CA ALA A 84 -11.15 -2.83 0.02
C ALA A 84 -11.86 -2.47 1.33
N LEU A 85 -13.18 -2.69 1.39
CA LEU A 85 -13.97 -2.50 2.62
C LEU A 85 -13.52 -3.45 3.73
N ILE A 86 -13.25 -4.71 3.38
CA ILE A 86 -12.71 -5.70 4.31
C ILE A 86 -11.32 -5.28 4.78
N VAL A 87 -10.49 -4.77 3.86
CA VAL A 87 -9.16 -4.26 4.19
C VAL A 87 -9.25 -3.10 5.17
N ASP A 88 -10.14 -2.13 4.99
CA ASP A 88 -10.32 -1.06 5.97
C ASP A 88 -10.58 -1.62 7.37
N HIS A 89 -11.55 -2.52 7.51
CA HIS A 89 -11.85 -3.16 8.80
C HIS A 89 -10.64 -3.92 9.38
N LEU A 90 -9.88 -4.62 8.56
CA LEU A 90 -8.65 -5.28 9.03
C LEU A 90 -7.61 -4.26 9.50
N LEU A 91 -7.48 -3.12 8.82
CA LEU A 91 -6.52 -2.09 9.18
C LEU A 91 -6.92 -1.35 10.45
N THR A 92 -8.22 -1.11 10.68
CA THR A 92 -8.73 -0.47 11.90
C THR A 92 -8.54 -1.34 13.14
N LEU A 93 -8.67 -2.65 13.01
CA LEU A 93 -8.38 -3.61 14.09
C LEU A 93 -6.90 -3.65 14.47
N ASN A 94 -6.01 -3.29 13.54
CA ASN A 94 -4.56 -3.34 13.72
C ASN A 94 -3.95 -1.95 13.97
N ILE A 95 -4.73 -0.99 14.50
CA ILE A 95 -4.21 0.33 14.88
C ILE A 95 -3.37 0.21 16.16
N PRO A 96 -2.08 0.61 16.15
CA PRO A 96 -1.27 0.65 17.36
C PRO A 96 -1.85 1.61 18.40
N LYS A 97 -1.81 1.22 19.68
CA LYS A 97 -2.28 2.05 20.81
C LYS A 97 -1.62 3.44 20.88
N SER A 98 -0.43 3.59 20.29
CA SER A 98 0.29 4.87 20.21
C SER A 98 -0.47 5.96 19.45
N HIS A 99 -1.33 5.60 18.49
CA HIS A 99 -2.14 6.55 17.73
C HIS A 99 -3.36 7.07 18.50
N ARG A 100 -3.65 6.49 19.68
CA ARG A 100 -4.74 6.93 20.58
C ARG A 100 -6.09 7.04 19.87
N VAL A 101 -6.38 6.14 18.93
CA VAL A 101 -7.71 6.04 18.33
C VAL A 101 -8.59 5.26 19.31
N THR A 102 -9.54 5.96 19.94
CA THR A 102 -10.35 5.38 21.03
C THR A 102 -11.59 4.65 20.51
N SER A 103 -12.17 5.12 19.40
CA SER A 103 -13.31 4.50 18.72
C SER A 103 -12.91 4.03 17.33
N THR A 104 -12.99 2.73 17.08
CA THR A 104 -12.68 2.13 15.78
C THR A 104 -13.68 2.50 14.68
N GLY A 105 -14.90 2.93 15.04
CA GLY A 105 -15.90 3.40 14.08
C GLY A 105 -15.54 4.72 13.39
N VAL A 106 -14.53 5.44 13.90
CA VAL A 106 -14.04 6.72 13.37
C VAL A 106 -12.88 6.55 12.41
N ALA A 107 -12.20 5.41 12.52
CA ALA A 107 -11.09 5.08 11.66
C ALA A 107 -11.67 4.50 10.38
N GLU A 108 -11.62 5.27 9.30
CA GLU A 108 -12.13 4.87 7.99
C GLU A 108 -10.97 4.43 7.10
N ASN A 109 -10.00 5.32 6.90
CA ASN A 109 -8.88 5.05 6.00
C ASN A 109 -7.59 5.74 6.47
N MET A 110 -6.50 4.96 6.55
CA MET A 110 -5.20 5.47 7.00
C MET A 110 -4.52 6.46 6.05
N PHE A 111 -4.96 6.54 4.79
CA PHE A 111 -4.41 7.45 3.80
C PHE A 111 -5.10 8.82 3.84
N THR A 112 -6.33 8.90 4.35
CA THR A 112 -7.07 10.16 4.54
C THR A 112 -7.00 10.69 5.98
N GLN A 113 -6.53 9.87 6.92
CA GLN A 113 -6.40 10.19 8.33
C GLN A 113 -4.96 10.07 8.83
N THR A 114 -4.71 10.51 10.06
CA THR A 114 -3.37 10.61 10.68
C THR A 114 -2.88 9.33 11.37
N TRP A 115 -3.74 8.33 11.51
CA TRP A 115 -3.37 7.05 12.09
C TRP A 115 -2.81 6.11 11.03
N ALA A 116 -2.00 5.14 11.44
CA ALA A 116 -1.49 4.09 10.56
C ALA A 116 -1.69 2.72 11.22
N ALA A 117 -1.94 1.69 10.41
CA ALA A 117 -1.99 0.32 10.93
C ALA A 117 -0.59 -0.24 11.17
N ALA A 118 -0.50 -1.22 12.06
CA ALA A 118 0.71 -1.98 12.29
C ALA A 118 1.14 -2.71 11.01
N LYS A 119 2.42 -2.53 10.64
CA LYS A 119 3.01 -3.13 9.44
C LYS A 119 3.75 -4.43 9.73
N ARG A 120 4.19 -4.63 10.97
CA ARG A 120 4.95 -5.82 11.39
C ARG A 120 4.03 -7.01 11.60
N GLU A 121 4.49 -8.18 11.22
CA GLU A 121 3.75 -9.44 11.36
C GLU A 121 3.37 -9.74 12.81
N THR A 122 4.28 -9.44 13.74
CA THR A 122 4.08 -9.63 15.18
C THR A 122 3.02 -8.72 15.78
N GLU A 123 2.64 -7.66 15.07
CA GLU A 123 1.74 -6.60 15.55
C GLU A 123 0.47 -6.48 14.72
N SER A 124 0.36 -7.25 13.64
CA SER A 124 -0.68 -7.10 12.64
C SER A 124 -1.24 -8.47 12.25
N CYS A 125 -2.53 -8.65 12.49
CA CYS A 125 -3.30 -9.79 11.98
C CYS A 125 -3.59 -9.64 10.46
N ALA A 126 -3.14 -8.55 9.82
CA ALA A 126 -3.35 -8.35 8.40
C ALA A 126 -2.60 -9.40 7.55
N PRO A 127 -3.28 -10.01 6.57
CA PRO A 127 -2.66 -10.89 5.58
C PRO A 127 -1.38 -10.33 4.96
N ALA A 128 -0.43 -11.22 4.65
CA ALA A 128 0.88 -10.86 4.11
C ALA A 128 0.80 -9.96 2.86
N GLY A 129 -0.18 -10.19 1.98
CA GLY A 129 -0.39 -9.37 0.78
C GLY A 129 -0.73 -7.91 1.09
N ILE A 130 -1.54 -7.65 2.13
CA ILE A 130 -1.89 -6.29 2.56
C ILE A 130 -0.66 -5.62 3.20
N ARG A 131 0.06 -6.34 4.06
CA ARG A 131 1.30 -5.83 4.67
C ARG A 131 2.33 -5.44 3.60
N LYS A 132 2.50 -6.28 2.59
CA LYS A 132 3.39 -6.00 1.45
C LYS A 132 2.91 -4.76 0.68
N MET A 133 1.62 -4.67 0.36
CA MET A 133 1.02 -3.49 -0.27
C MET A 133 1.29 -2.20 0.52
N LEU A 134 1.13 -2.22 1.85
CA LEU A 134 1.43 -1.07 2.72
C LEU A 134 2.93 -0.75 2.83
N ALA A 135 3.80 -1.76 2.78
CA ALA A 135 5.24 -1.57 2.74
C ALA A 135 5.67 -0.91 1.42
N THR A 136 5.11 -1.37 0.29
CA THR A 136 5.33 -0.77 -1.03
C THR A 136 4.82 0.68 -1.06
N ALA A 137 3.63 0.94 -0.50
CA ALA A 137 3.10 2.30 -0.37
C ALA A 137 4.09 3.23 0.36
N ALA A 138 4.68 2.75 1.46
CA ALA A 138 5.67 3.50 2.22
C ALA A 138 7.00 3.67 1.46
N LYS A 139 7.47 2.64 0.76
CA LYS A 139 8.69 2.68 -0.07
C LYS A 139 8.61 3.79 -1.12
N TYR A 140 7.44 3.93 -1.75
CA TYR A 140 7.20 4.92 -2.81
C TYR A 140 6.59 6.24 -2.31
N GLY A 141 6.46 6.43 -1.00
CA GLY A 141 5.96 7.68 -0.43
C GLY A 141 4.52 8.01 -0.80
N VAL A 142 3.65 7.00 -0.97
CA VAL A 142 2.24 7.22 -1.30
C VAL A 142 1.54 7.88 -0.11
N THR A 143 1.13 9.13 -0.30
CA THR A 143 0.42 9.95 0.70
C THR A 143 -0.68 10.76 0.04
N LEU A 144 -1.65 11.23 0.83
CA LEU A 144 -2.62 12.22 0.36
C LEU A 144 -1.90 13.56 0.13
N ASP A 145 -1.90 14.03 -1.11
CA ASP A 145 -1.34 15.33 -1.52
C ASP A 145 -2.38 16.13 -2.32
N PRO A 146 -3.36 16.75 -1.63
CA PRO A 146 -4.44 17.45 -2.30
C PRO A 146 -3.94 18.83 -2.74
N ARG A 147 -3.48 18.96 -3.99
CA ARG A 147 -2.99 20.23 -4.53
C ARG A 147 -4.07 21.30 -4.63
N ASN A 148 -5.28 20.93 -5.05
CA ASN A 148 -6.47 21.79 -5.08
C ASN A 148 -7.75 20.92 -5.11
N PRO A 149 -8.23 20.41 -3.96
CA PRO A 149 -9.42 19.56 -3.91
C PRO A 149 -10.68 20.39 -4.22
N SER A 150 -11.68 19.76 -4.85
CA SER A 150 -12.99 20.39 -5.04
C SER A 150 -13.68 20.61 -3.70
N GLU A 151 -14.65 21.53 -3.64
CA GLU A 151 -15.45 21.73 -2.41
C GLU A 151 -16.18 20.46 -1.99
N GLU A 152 -16.69 19.69 -2.95
CA GLU A 152 -17.30 18.37 -2.69
C GLU A 152 -16.31 17.42 -2.02
N THR A 153 -15.08 17.28 -2.56
CA THR A 153 -14.06 16.43 -1.95
C THR A 153 -13.67 16.92 -0.55
N LYS A 154 -13.65 18.24 -0.29
CA LYS A 154 -13.37 18.77 1.05
C LYS A 154 -14.45 18.37 2.06
N LEU A 155 -15.73 18.47 1.66
CA LEU A 155 -16.88 18.13 2.50
C LEU A 155 -17.01 16.62 2.75
N ASP A 156 -16.41 15.79 1.91
CA ASP A 156 -16.37 14.33 2.09
C ASP A 156 -15.19 13.86 2.96
N MET A 157 -14.24 14.75 3.30
CA MET A 157 -13.08 14.36 4.10
C MET A 157 -13.46 14.04 5.54
N PRO A 158 -12.85 13.01 6.17
CA PRO A 158 -13.12 12.68 7.55
C PRO A 158 -12.61 13.80 8.48
N LEU A 159 -13.51 14.36 9.30
CA LEU A 159 -13.20 15.41 10.27
C LEU A 159 -12.26 14.90 11.36
N TRP A 160 -12.53 13.69 11.84
CA TRP A 160 -11.80 13.08 12.93
C TRP A 160 -10.49 12.49 12.44
N PHE A 161 -9.42 12.70 13.20
CA PHE A 161 -8.06 12.30 12.81
C PHE A 161 -7.65 12.80 11.41
N HIS A 162 -8.24 13.90 10.93
CA HIS A 162 -8.05 14.47 9.60
C HIS A 162 -6.57 14.63 9.20
N ALA A 163 -6.20 14.28 7.96
CA ALA A 163 -4.81 14.32 7.47
C ALA A 163 -4.12 15.69 7.62
N GLY A 164 -4.87 16.78 7.50
CA GLY A 164 -4.40 18.16 7.67
C GLY A 164 -4.28 18.64 9.13
N GLN A 165 -4.45 17.77 10.14
CA GLN A 165 -4.30 18.17 11.54
C GLN A 165 -2.88 18.67 11.82
N ASN A 166 -2.79 19.79 12.56
CA ASN A 166 -1.50 20.34 12.97
C ASN A 166 -0.83 19.40 13.98
N LYS A 167 0.33 18.85 13.61
CA LYS A 167 1.11 17.88 14.42
C LYS A 167 1.66 18.47 15.72
N GLU A 168 1.79 19.79 15.82
CA GLU A 168 2.29 20.49 17.00
C GLU A 168 1.21 20.69 18.07
N LYS A 169 -0.07 20.65 17.67
CA LYS A 169 -1.20 20.85 18.57
C LYS A 169 -1.78 19.51 18.99
N ARG A 170 -2.19 19.41 20.26
CA ARG A 170 -2.94 18.24 20.73
C ARG A 170 -4.30 18.20 20.03
N PRO A 171 -4.63 17.14 19.26
CA PRO A 171 -5.89 17.07 18.55
C PRO A 171 -7.06 16.82 19.50
N TRP A 172 -8.23 17.35 19.16
CA TRP A 172 -9.47 17.23 19.93
C TRP A 172 -10.33 16.03 19.49
N ASN A 173 -9.70 14.88 19.29
CA ASN A 173 -10.38 13.69 18.75
C ASN A 173 -11.02 12.80 19.84
N ASN A 174 -10.60 12.93 21.11
CA ASN A 174 -10.90 11.94 22.17
C ASN A 174 -11.42 12.58 23.48
N GLY A 175 -12.22 13.65 23.40
CA GLY A 175 -12.83 14.28 24.58
C GLY A 175 -14.34 14.05 24.62
N ALA A 176 -14.96 14.22 25.78
CA ALA A 176 -16.42 14.04 25.94
C ALA A 176 -17.27 14.85 24.95
N ARG A 177 -16.80 16.04 24.54
CA ARG A 177 -17.45 16.82 23.48
C ARG A 177 -17.32 16.18 22.11
N ALA A 178 -16.14 15.64 21.80
CA ALA A 178 -15.91 14.92 20.54
C ALA A 178 -16.75 13.64 20.48
N ASP A 179 -16.84 12.91 21.61
CA ASP A 179 -17.69 11.73 21.72
C ASP A 179 -19.16 12.09 21.53
N CYS A 180 -19.66 13.17 22.14
CA CYS A 180 -21.03 13.66 21.92
C CYS A 180 -21.29 14.06 20.46
N LEU A 181 -20.38 14.83 19.86
CA LEU A 181 -20.51 15.27 18.46
C LEU A 181 -20.56 14.09 17.49
N ARG A 182 -19.77 13.06 17.75
CA ARG A 182 -19.74 11.85 16.93
C ARG A 182 -20.95 10.95 17.18
N ASP A 183 -21.17 10.58 18.43
CA ASP A 183 -22.06 9.47 18.79
C ASP A 183 -23.53 9.93 18.92
N ASN A 184 -23.79 11.21 19.24
CA ASN A 184 -25.15 11.76 19.37
C ASN A 184 -25.54 12.72 18.25
N HIS A 185 -24.57 13.43 17.66
CA HIS A 185 -24.82 14.42 16.60
C HIS A 185 -24.36 13.98 15.21
N GLU A 186 -23.81 12.77 15.08
CA GLU A 186 -23.41 12.16 13.79
C GLU A 186 -22.49 13.07 12.95
N VAL A 187 -21.63 13.85 13.59
CA VAL A 187 -20.67 14.72 12.91
C VAL A 187 -19.46 13.88 12.49
N HIS A 188 -19.29 13.64 11.18
CA HIS A 188 -18.24 12.77 10.64
C HIS A 188 -17.31 13.46 9.64
N THR A 189 -17.82 14.39 8.83
CA THR A 189 -17.06 15.07 7.78
C THR A 189 -16.90 16.57 8.03
N VAL A 190 -16.07 17.24 7.22
CA VAL A 190 -15.70 18.66 7.36
C VAL A 190 -16.77 19.60 6.83
#